data_AF-A0A2W1B767-F1
#
_entry.id   AF-A0A2W1B767-F1
#
_cell.length_a   1.000
_cell.length_b   1.000
_cell.length_c   1.000
_cell.angle_alpha   90.00
_cell.angle_beta   90.00
_cell.angle_gamma   90.00
#
_symmetry.space_group_name_H-M   'P 1'
#
loop_
_entity.id
_entity.type
_entity.pdbx_description
1 polymer ?
#
loop_
_entity_poly.entity_id
_entity_poly.type
_entity_poly.pdbx_seq_one_letter_code
_entity_poly.pdbx_strand_id
1 'polypeptide(L)' 'MVRVPFETHSRLKAMASASGETIGEILAKAVESYRRELLLEDTNEAFSRLREQADLWKDELDEREEWEGSLLDGQSDHE' A
#
# COMPACT_ATOMS: atom_id res chain seq x y z
N MET A 1 -0.04 -21.02 17.15
CA MET A 1 1.16 -21.46 16.41
C MET A 1 0.76 -21.70 14.96
N VAL A 2 1.41 -21.06 13.98
CA VAL A 2 1.11 -21.23 12.55
C VAL A 2 2.09 -22.24 11.97
N ARG A 3 1.57 -23.26 11.27
CA ARG A 3 2.41 -24.26 10.61
C ARG A 3 2.81 -23.76 9.23
N VAL A 4 4.10 -23.74 8.95
CA VAL A 4 4.65 -23.35 7.64
C VAL A 4 5.54 -24.47 7.10
N PRO A 5 5.74 -24.55 5.77
CA PRO A 5 6.71 -25.47 5.19
C PRO A 5 8.11 -25.29 5.77
N PHE A 6 8.90 -26.37 5.80
CA PHE A 6 10.26 -26.36 6.32
C PHE A 6 11.15 -25.30 5.64
N GLU A 7 11.00 -25.14 4.34
CA GLU A 7 11.75 -24.17 3.56
C GLU A 7 11.42 -22.72 3.97
N THR A 8 10.13 -22.40 4.15
CA THR A 8 9.68 -21.09 4.64
C THR A 8 10.24 -20.79 6.02
N HIS A 9 10.18 -21.76 6.94
CA HIS A 9 10.77 -21.61 8.28
C HIS A 9 12.28 -21.38 8.22
N SER A 10 12.98 -22.12 7.35
CA SER A 10 14.43 -21.96 7.16
C SER A 10 14.81 -20.58 6.63
N ARG A 11 14.04 -20.04 5.67
CA ARG A 11 14.20 -18.67 5.17
C ARG A 11 13.93 -17.63 6.26
N LEU A 12 12.85 -17.78 7.02
CA LEU A 12 12.53 -16.89 8.16
C LEU A 12 13.67 -16.88 9.18
N LYS A 13 14.23 -18.04 9.51
CA LYS A 13 15.36 -18.17 10.43
C LYS A 13 16.63 -17.49 9.89
N ALA A 14 16.92 -17.62 8.61
CA ALA A 14 18.07 -16.96 7.98
C ALA A 14 17.92 -15.43 8.02
N MET A 15 16.74 -14.90 7.69
CA MET A 15 16.48 -13.46 7.76
C MET A 15 16.56 -12.94 9.20
N ALA A 16 16.05 -13.69 10.18
CA ALA A 16 16.16 -13.37 11.61
C ALA A 16 17.62 -13.25 12.04
N SER A 17 18.43 -14.24 11.66
CA SER A 17 19.86 -14.22 11.97
C SER A 17 20.62 -13.05 11.33
N ALA A 18 20.21 -12.62 10.13
CA ALA A 18 20.87 -11.54 9.41
C ALA A 18 20.45 -10.14 9.89
N SER A 19 19.19 -9.98 10.32
CA SER A 19 18.61 -8.71 10.73
C SER A 19 18.73 -8.43 12.24
N GLY A 20 19.01 -9.45 13.04
CA GLY A 20 18.97 -9.36 14.50
C GLY A 20 17.54 -9.38 15.08
N GLU A 21 16.54 -9.57 14.23
CA GLU A 21 15.12 -9.62 14.61
C GLU A 21 14.68 -11.06 14.90
N THR A 22 13.59 -11.21 15.64
CA THR A 22 12.93 -12.49 15.84
C THR A 22 12.17 -12.93 14.59
N ILE A 23 11.95 -14.24 14.44
CA ILE A 23 11.09 -14.78 13.38
C ILE A 23 9.68 -14.18 13.43
N GLY A 24 9.18 -13.85 14.62
CA GLY A 24 7.88 -13.22 14.81
C GLY A 24 7.80 -11.81 14.25
N GLU A 25 8.82 -10.98 14.49
CA GLU A 25 8.90 -9.61 13.94
C GLU A 25 8.99 -9.62 12.42
N ILE A 26 9.81 -10.52 11.85
CA ILE A 26 9.90 -10.68 10.40
C ILE A 26 8.58 -11.13 9.81
N LEU A 27 7.90 -12.09 10.45
CA LEU A 27 6.60 -12.55 9.99
C LEU A 27 5.56 -11.42 10.06
N ALA A 28 5.55 -10.62 11.12
CA ALA A 28 4.66 -9.47 11.25
C ALA A 28 4.91 -8.44 10.12
N LYS A 29 6.17 -8.14 9.81
CA LYS A 29 6.53 -7.27 8.69
C LYS A 29 6.09 -7.85 7.35
N ALA A 30 6.31 -9.14 7.11
CA ALA A 30 5.92 -9.79 5.87
C ALA A 30 4.39 -9.78 5.67
N VAL A 31 3.63 -10.05 6.73
CA VAL A 31 2.16 -9.97 6.70
C VAL A 31 1.69 -8.55 6.43
N GLU A 32 2.28 -7.54 7.09
CA GLU A 32 1.90 -6.15 6.86
C GLU A 32 2.23 -5.68 5.44
N SER A 33 3.39 -6.06 4.90
CA SER A 33 3.73 -5.78 3.51
C SER A 33 2.73 -6.40 2.54
N TYR A 34 2.38 -7.68 2.72
CA TYR A 34 1.42 -8.35 1.85
C TYR A 34 0.01 -7.76 1.98
N ARG A 35 -0.40 -7.36 3.19
CA ARG A 35 -1.68 -6.66 3.40
C ARG A 35 -1.72 -5.32 2.65
N ARG A 36 -0.62 -4.56 2.63
CA ARG A 36 -0.53 -3.30 1.88
C ARG A 36 -0.57 -3.51 0.37
N GLU A 37 0.10 -4.56 -0.10
CA GLU A 37 0.06 -4.96 -1.52
C GLU A 37 -1.38 -5.27 -1.96
N LEU A 38 -2.08 -6.14 -1.22
CA LEU A 38 -3.48 -6.46 -1.50
C LEU A 38 -4.38 -5.21 -1.49
N LEU A 39 -4.19 -4.32 -0.52
CA LEU A 39 -4.95 -3.06 -0.47
C LEU A 39 -4.73 -2.20 -1.72
N LEU A 40 -3.49 -2.09 -2.19
CA LEU A 40 -3.17 -1.31 -3.39
C LEU A 40 -3.72 -2.00 -4.66
N GLU A 41 -3.65 -3.32 -4.75
CA GLU A 41 -4.25 -4.09 -5.85
C GLU A 41 -5.77 -3.85 -5.91
N ASP A 42 -6.47 -4.02 -4.78
CA ASP A 42 -7.91 -3.81 -4.69
C ASP A 42 -8.31 -2.36 -5.04
N THR A 43 -7.52 -1.39 -4.56
CA THR A 43 -7.74 0.03 -4.85
C THR A 43 -7.54 0.34 -6.34
N ASN A 44 -6.48 -0.20 -6.95
CA ASN A 44 -6.19 -0.03 -8.37
C ASN A 44 -7.25 -0.69 -9.26
N GLU A 45 -7.79 -1.85 -8.85
CA GLU A 45 -8.89 -2.51 -9.57
C GLU A 45 -10.17 -1.68 -9.46
N ALA A 46 -10.51 -1.17 -8.26
CA ALA A 46 -11.65 -0.28 -8.08
C ALA A 46 -11.50 1.00 -8.92
N PHE A 47 -10.31 1.59 -8.96
CA PHE A 47 -10.04 2.79 -9.75
C PHE A 47 -10.12 2.51 -11.26
N SER A 48 -9.59 1.37 -11.73
CA SER A 48 -9.74 0.94 -13.13
C SER A 48 -11.21 0.82 -13.53
N ARG A 49 -12.03 0.18 -12.68
CA ARG A 49 -13.49 0.07 -12.91
C ARG A 49 -14.21 1.41 -12.87
N LEU A 50 -13.74 2.37 -12.07
CA LEU A 50 -14.27 3.74 -12.07
C LEU A 50 -14.01 4.43 -13.41
N ARG A 51 -12.79 4.32 -13.94
CA ARG A 51 -12.39 4.95 -15.22
C ARG A 51 -13.17 4.43 -16.42
N GLU A 52 -13.66 3.19 -16.37
CA GLU A 52 -14.51 2.61 -17.42
C GLU A 52 -15.94 3.16 -17.41
N GLN A 53 -16.37 3.81 -16.31
CA GLN A 53 -17.71 4.40 -16.16
C GLN A 53 -17.64 5.90 -16.48
N ALA A 54 -17.92 6.26 -17.73
CA ALA A 54 -17.71 7.61 -18.26
C ALA A 54 -18.29 8.75 -17.41
N ASP A 55 -19.53 8.61 -16.92
CA ASP A 55 -20.18 9.64 -16.10
C ASP A 55 -19.49 9.79 -14.74
N LEU A 56 -19.23 8.68 -14.03
CA LEU A 56 -18.55 8.69 -12.73
C LEU A 56 -17.09 9.14 -12.84
N TRP A 57 -16.42 8.80 -13.95
CA TRP A 57 -15.06 9.25 -14.22
C TRP A 57 -14.98 10.75 -14.48
N LYS A 58 -15.99 11.30 -15.17
CA LYS A 58 -16.11 12.76 -15.33
C LYS A 58 -16.31 13.44 -13.98
N ASP A 59 -17.19 12.92 -13.13
CA ASP A 59 -17.44 13.48 -11.79
C ASP A 59 -16.15 13.49 -10.94
N GLU A 60 -15.36 12.41 -10.96
CA GLU A 60 -14.08 12.35 -10.25
C GLU A 60 -13.06 13.37 -10.78
N LEU A 61 -12.98 13.57 -12.10
CA LEU A 61 -12.08 14.54 -12.71
C LEU A 61 -12.49 15.98 -12.38
N ASP A 62 -13.79 16.26 -12.43
CA ASP A 62 -14.35 17.57 -12.08
C ASP A 62 -14.04 17.87 -10.59
N GLU A 63 -14.25 16.89 -9.68
CA GLU A 63 -13.85 17.02 -8.27
C GLU A 63 -12.33 17.27 -8.15
N ARG A 64 -11.51 16.46 -8.81
CA ARG A 64 -10.04 16.60 -8.74
C ARG A 64 -9.56 17.99 -9.19
N GLU A 65 -10.17 18.58 -10.22
CA GLU A 65 -9.87 19.94 -10.68
C GLU A 65 -10.22 20.99 -9.61
N GLU A 66 -11.32 20.81 -8.87
CA GLU A 66 -11.65 21.68 -7.74
C GLU A 66 -10.59 21.62 -6.64
N TRP A 67 -10.05 20.42 -6.36
CA TRP A 67 -8.98 20.23 -5.36
C TRP A 67 -7.63 20.84 -5.76
N GLU A 68 -7.30 20.90 -7.06
CA GLU A 68 -6.07 21.56 -7.54
C GLU A 68 -5.96 23.02 -7.08
N GLY A 69 -7.10 23.71 -6.89
CA GLY A 69 -7.13 25.07 -6.36
C GLY A 69 -6.56 25.21 -4.94
N SER A 70 -6.52 24.12 -4.16
CA SER A 70 -5.96 24.07 -2.80
C SER A 70 -4.47 23.69 -2.74
N LEU A 71 -3.82 23.44 -3.88
CA LEU A 71 -2.44 22.95 -3.93
C LEU A 71 -1.42 23.88 -3.24
N LEU A 72 -1.66 25.18 -3.28
CA LEU A 72 -0.79 26.21 -2.69
C LEU A 72 -1.17 26.55 -1.24
N ASP A 73 -2.25 25.98 -0.70
CA ASP A 73 -2.70 26.30 0.65
C ASP A 73 -1.65 25.87 1.68
N GLY A 74 -1.26 26.80 2.54
CA GLY A 74 -0.25 26.56 3.59
C GLY A 74 1.20 26.54 3.12
N GLN A 75 1.47 26.73 1.82
CA GLN A 75 2.81 27.05 1.32
C GLN A 75 3.06 28.56 1.52
N SER A 76 3.78 28.93 2.58
CA SER A 76 4.34 30.27 2.70
C SER A 76 5.44 30.43 1.65
N ASP A 77 5.34 31.43 0.78
CA ASP A 77 6.43 31.83 -0.12
C ASP A 77 7.71 31.96 0.72
N HIS A 78 8.64 31.03 0.55
CA HIS A 78 9.98 31.18 1.08
C HIS A 78 10.72 32.21 0.22
N GLU A 79 10.56 33.50 0.56
CA GLU A 79 11.50 34.57 0.21
C GLU A 79 12.59 34.74 1.30
#